data_AF-K4QX24-F1
#
_entry.id   AF-K4QX24-F1
#
_cell.length_a   1.000
_cell.length_b   1.000
_cell.length_c   1.000
_cell.angle_alpha   90.00
_cell.angle_beta   90.00
_cell.angle_gamma   90.00
#
_symmetry.space_group_name_H-M   'P 1'
#
loop_
_entity.id
_entity.type
_entity.pdbx_description
1 polymer ?
#
loop_
_entity_poly.entity_id
_entity_poly.type
_entity_poly.pdbx_seq_one_letter_code
_entity_poly.pdbx_strand_id
1 'polypeptide(L)'
;MERNEGLSDFLRARRAAVDPERLGIHDASTRRVPGLRREELAALAGVSVDYYTRLEQGRPITPSESVLDALANALELDDAERVYLHAVARRPAASTRRRT
;
A
#
# COMPACT_ATOMS: atom_id res chain seq x y z
N MET A 1 -17.70 12.70 1.92
CA MET A 1 -16.94 11.45 1.79
C MET A 1 -15.48 11.82 1.91
N GLU A 2 -14.88 11.62 3.08
CA GLU A 2 -13.47 11.93 3.33
C GLU A 2 -12.59 10.95 2.52
N ARG A 3 -11.55 11.44 1.85
CA ARG A 3 -10.65 10.60 1.03
C ARG A 3 -9.51 10.07 1.89
N ASN A 4 -9.08 8.84 1.62
CA ASN A 4 -7.98 8.19 2.35
C ASN A 4 -6.61 8.55 1.73
N GLU A 5 -6.34 9.84 1.51
CA GLU A 5 -5.15 10.29 0.76
C GLU A 5 -3.84 9.89 1.44
N GLY A 6 -3.74 10.06 2.76
CA GLY A 6 -2.53 9.68 3.51
C GLY A 6 -2.21 8.18 3.43
N LEU A 7 -3.23 7.32 3.47
CA LEU A 7 -3.07 5.88 3.33
C LEU A 7 -2.66 5.52 1.90
N SER A 8 -3.33 6.11 0.92
CA SER A 8 -3.03 5.95 -0.50
C SER A 8 -1.57 6.30 -0.82
N ASP A 9 -1.11 7.47 -0.39
CA ASP A 9 0.24 7.95 -0.66
C ASP A 9 1.29 7.07 0.01
N PHE A 10 1.04 6.66 1.26
CA PHE A 10 1.92 5.75 1.98
C PHE A 10 2.07 4.40 1.25
N LEU A 11 0.95 3.77 0.89
CA LEU A 11 0.96 2.48 0.19
C LEU A 11 1.67 2.57 -1.16
N ARG A 12 1.45 3.66 -1.91
CA ARG A 12 2.09 3.87 -3.20
C ARG A 12 3.60 4.05 -3.08
N ALA A 13 4.04 4.84 -2.11
CA ALA A 13 5.46 5.08 -1.84
C ALA A 13 6.16 3.79 -1.43
N ARG A 14 5.57 3.02 -0.50
CA ARG A 14 6.15 1.77 -0.03
C ARG A 14 6.21 0.71 -1.12
N ARG A 15 5.12 0.52 -1.88
CA ARG A 15 5.10 -0.43 -3.00
C ARG A 15 6.18 -0.13 -4.05
N ALA A 16 6.45 1.15 -4.32
CA ALA A 16 7.49 1.55 -5.27
C ALA A 16 8.92 1.35 -4.74
N ALA A 17 9.10 1.25 -3.42
CA ALA A 17 10.40 1.10 -2.77
C ALA A 17 10.78 -0.36 -2.48
N VAL A 18 9.81 -1.27 -2.41
CA VAL A 18 10.06 -2.70 -2.16
C VAL A 18 10.67 -3.36 -3.39
N ASP A 19 11.80 -4.03 -3.18
CA ASP A 19 12.49 -4.79 -4.21
C ASP A 19 11.78 -6.14 -4.43
N PRO A 20 11.24 -6.40 -5.63
CA PRO A 20 10.59 -7.68 -5.95
C PRO A 20 11.51 -8.90 -5.76
N GLU A 21 12.82 -8.76 -5.99
CA GLU A 21 13.74 -9.90 -5.92
C GLU A 21 13.90 -10.42 -4.49
N ARG A 22 13.79 -9.55 -3.48
CA ARG A 22 13.81 -9.94 -2.06
C ARG A 22 12.65 -10.86 -1.69
N LEU A 23 11.56 -10.80 -2.47
CA LEU A 23 10.37 -11.62 -2.30
C LEU A 23 10.37 -12.85 -3.23
N GLY A 24 11.49 -13.13 -3.90
CA GLY A 24 11.63 -14.24 -4.84
C GLY A 24 10.86 -14.03 -6.15
N ILE A 25 10.47 -12.78 -6.45
CA ILE A 25 9.75 -12.45 -7.68
C ILE A 25 10.79 -12.13 -8.75
N HIS A 26 11.13 -13.13 -9.55
CA HIS A 26 11.99 -12.97 -10.71
C HIS A 26 11.13 -12.63 -11.94
N ASP A 27 11.37 -11.45 -12.53
CA ASP A 27 10.64 -11.01 -13.71
C ASP A 27 11.30 -11.62 -14.96
N ALA A 28 10.55 -12.45 -15.70
CA ALA A 28 11.01 -12.99 -16.99
C ALA A 28 10.96 -11.94 -18.11
N SER A 29 10.42 -10.74 -17.84
CA SER A 29 10.19 -9.66 -18.80
C SER A 29 10.86 -8.35 -18.39
N THR A 30 10.94 -7.38 -19.31
CA THR A 30 11.42 -6.03 -19.00
C THR A 30 10.42 -5.29 -18.10
N ARG A 31 10.70 -5.29 -16.79
CA ARG A 31 9.90 -4.63 -15.76
C ARG A 31 9.85 -3.11 -16.02
N ARG A 32 8.63 -2.53 -16.05
CA ARG A 32 8.40 -1.09 -16.30
C ARG A 32 8.39 -0.22 -15.04
N VAL A 33 8.24 -0.82 -13.86
CA VAL A 33 8.17 -0.12 -12.57
C VAL A 33 9.25 -0.67 -11.65
N PRO A 34 10.03 0.16 -10.93
CA PRO A 34 11.17 -0.34 -10.15
C PRO A 34 10.77 -1.25 -8.97
N GLY A 35 9.62 -0.99 -8.34
CA GLY A 35 9.13 -1.78 -7.21
C GLY A 35 8.08 -2.82 -7.58
N LEU A 36 7.29 -3.23 -6.59
CA LEU A 36 6.20 -4.20 -6.76
C LEU A 36 5.08 -3.67 -7.66
N ARG A 37 4.53 -4.54 -8.50
CA ARG A 37 3.26 -4.31 -9.21
C ARG A 37 2.10 -4.44 -8.22
N ARG A 38 0.95 -3.85 -8.57
CA ARG A 38 -0.27 -3.97 -7.75
C ARG A 38 -0.71 -5.43 -7.60
N GLU A 39 -0.60 -6.18 -8.69
CA GLU A 39 -0.97 -7.59 -8.76
C GLU A 39 -0.09 -8.43 -7.85
N GLU A 40 1.22 -8.19 -7.88
CA GLU A 40 2.21 -8.86 -7.03
C GLU A 40 1.92 -8.61 -5.55
N LEU A 41 1.76 -7.34 -5.17
CA LEU A 41 1.48 -7.01 -3.77
C LEU A 41 0.13 -7.58 -3.30
N ALA A 42 -0.90 -7.50 -4.15
CA ALA A 42 -2.23 -8.05 -3.81
C ALA A 42 -2.15 -9.56 -3.60
N ALA A 43 -1.41 -10.28 -4.44
CA ALA A 43 -1.17 -11.71 -4.28
C ALA A 43 -0.43 -12.03 -2.97
N LEU A 44 0.64 -11.30 -2.66
CA LEU A 44 1.41 -11.47 -1.42
C LEU A 44 0.58 -11.18 -0.16
N ALA A 45 -0.28 -10.18 -0.21
CA ALA A 45 -1.15 -9.79 0.91
C ALA A 45 -2.46 -10.59 0.97
N GLY A 46 -2.72 -11.51 0.03
CA GLY A 46 -3.95 -12.30 0.00
C GLY A 46 -5.22 -11.49 -0.21
N VAL A 47 -5.14 -10.35 -0.92
CA VAL A 47 -6.28 -9.47 -1.24
C VAL A 47 -6.52 -9.39 -2.75
N SER A 48 -7.70 -8.93 -3.17
CA SER A 48 -7.94 -8.72 -4.59
C SER A 48 -7.19 -7.49 -5.11
N VAL A 49 -6.75 -7.55 -6.38
CA VAL A 49 -6.07 -6.44 -7.05
C VAL A 49 -6.95 -5.19 -7.09
N ASP A 50 -8.26 -5.34 -7.29
CA ASP A 50 -9.22 -4.25 -7.27
C ASP A 50 -9.31 -3.61 -5.87
N TYR A 51 -9.32 -4.42 -4.82
CA TYR A 51 -9.34 -3.92 -3.45
C TYR A 51 -8.09 -3.08 -3.13
N TYR A 52 -6.90 -3.60 -3.45
CA TYR A 52 -5.65 -2.83 -3.29
C TYR A 52 -5.63 -1.56 -4.15
N THR A 53 -6.13 -1.63 -5.38
CA THR A 53 -6.23 -0.46 -6.26
C THR A 53 -7.13 0.62 -5.66
N ARG A 54 -8.24 0.26 -5.01
CA ARG A 54 -9.11 1.23 -4.32
C ARG A 54 -8.42 1.89 -3.13
N LEU A 55 -7.57 1.17 -2.40
CA LEU A 55 -6.74 1.73 -1.33
C LEU A 55 -5.77 2.79 -1.89
N GLU A 56 -5.04 2.46 -2.96
CA GLU A 56 -4.13 3.39 -3.65
C GLU A 56 -4.84 4.55 -4.40
N GLN A 57 -6.16 4.50 -4.54
CA GLN A 57 -6.97 5.61 -5.07
C GLN A 57 -7.48 6.53 -3.96
N GLY A 58 -7.24 6.20 -2.69
CA GLY A 58 -7.76 6.93 -1.54
C GLY A 58 -9.28 6.87 -1.43
N ARG A 59 -9.90 5.78 -1.92
CA ARG A 59 -11.35 5.56 -1.74
C ARG A 59 -11.66 5.48 -0.24
N PRO A 60 -12.85 5.92 0.21
CA PRO A 60 -13.26 5.88 1.61
C PRO A 60 -13.60 4.44 2.03
N ILE A 61 -12.61 3.56 2.02
CA ILE A 61 -12.71 2.18 2.46
C ILE A 61 -11.80 1.98 3.66
N THR A 62 -12.32 1.36 4.71
CA THR A 62 -11.56 1.07 5.92
C THR A 62 -11.09 -0.39 5.86
N PRO A 63 -9.78 -0.64 5.65
CA PRO A 63 -9.25 -1.99 5.74
C PRO A 63 -9.32 -2.52 7.18
N SER A 64 -9.50 -3.82 7.33
CA SER A 64 -9.41 -4.48 8.64
C SER A 64 -7.97 -4.53 9.13
N GLU A 65 -7.77 -4.71 10.43
CA GLU A 65 -6.43 -4.86 11.01
C GLU A 65 -5.65 -6.02 10.36
N SER A 66 -6.30 -7.17 10.14
CA SER A 66 -5.66 -8.31 9.47
C SER A 66 -5.19 -7.98 8.05
N VAL A 67 -5.94 -7.15 7.31
CA VAL A 67 -5.53 -6.68 5.97
C VAL A 67 -4.36 -5.73 6.08
N LEU A 68 -4.35 -4.82 7.06
CA LEU A 68 -3.21 -3.92 7.30
C LEU A 68 -1.95 -4.69 7.66
N ASP A 69 -2.06 -5.73 8.48
CA ASP A 69 -0.92 -6.59 8.85
C ASP A 69 -0.41 -7.39 7.66
N ALA A 70 -1.31 -7.93 6.82
CA ALA A 70 -0.93 -8.61 5.60
C ALA A 70 -0.20 -7.69 4.62
N LEU A 71 -0.71 -6.45 4.44
CA LEU A 71 -0.04 -5.43 3.62
C LEU A 71 1.32 -5.03 4.20
N ALA A 72 1.43 -4.90 5.52
CA ALA A 72 2.70 -4.58 6.18
C ALA A 72 3.76 -5.67 5.97
N ASN A 73 3.35 -6.94 6.05
CA ASN A 73 4.25 -8.06 5.78
C ASN A 73 4.67 -8.10 4.31
N ALA A 74 3.72 -7.94 3.38
CA ALA A 74 4.00 -7.95 1.94
C ALA A 74 4.88 -6.76 1.49
N LEU A 75 4.86 -5.66 2.23
CA LEU A 75 5.69 -4.47 1.99
C LEU A 75 7.01 -4.47 2.76
N GLU A 76 7.36 -5.56 3.47
CA GLU A 76 8.54 -5.65 4.35
C GLU A 76 8.66 -4.46 5.32
N LEU A 77 7.53 -3.95 5.85
CA LEU A 77 7.55 -2.77 6.72
C LEU A 77 8.22 -3.05 8.06
N ASP A 78 8.99 -2.07 8.52
CA ASP A 78 9.52 -2.05 9.89
C ASP A 78 8.43 -1.70 10.93
N ASP A 79 8.80 -1.77 12.22
CA ASP A 79 7.86 -1.51 13.32
C ASP A 79 7.30 -0.08 13.31
N ALA A 80 8.11 0.92 12.96
CA ALA A 80 7.66 2.31 12.91
C ALA A 80 6.68 2.54 11.76
N GLU A 81 6.97 1.95 10.60
CA GLU A 81 6.15 1.99 9.40
C GLU A 81 4.82 1.25 9.60
N ARG A 82 4.82 0.13 10.33
CA ARG A 82 3.60 -0.58 10.75
C ARG A 82 2.71 0.30 11.62
N VAL A 83 3.29 0.93 12.65
CA VAL A 83 2.55 1.86 13.52
C VAL A 83 1.95 3.01 12.70
N TYR A 84 2.71 3.56 11.76
CA TYR A 84 2.24 4.63 10.88
C TYR A 84 1.11 4.17 9.95
N LEU A 85 1.24 3.00 9.32
CA LEU A 85 0.21 2.40 8.47
C LEU A 85 -1.14 2.28 9.22
N HIS A 86 -1.09 1.74 10.43
CA HIS A 86 -2.28 1.59 11.29
C HIS A 86 -2.85 2.94 11.72
N ALA A 87 -2.00 3.92 12.04
CA ALA A 87 -2.44 5.26 12.41
C ALA A 87 -3.15 5.99 11.26
N VAL A 88 -2.58 5.94 10.04
CA VAL A 88 -3.16 6.62 8.87
C VAL A 88 -4.41 5.91 8.34
N ALA A 89 -4.54 4.61 8.54
CA ALA A 89 -5.75 3.86 8.20
C ALA A 89 -6.93 4.16 9.14
N ARG A 90 -6.66 4.36 10.44
CA ARG A 90 -7.69 4.73 11.45
C ARG A 90 -8.15 6.18 11.34
N ARG A 91 -7.31 7.04 10.77
CA ARG A 91 -7.59 8.47 10.61
C ARG A 91 -7.40 8.84 9.14
N PRO A 92 -8.40 8.59 8.26
CA PRO A 92 -8.42 9.15 6.91
C PRO A 92 -7.97 10.59 6.98
N ALA A 93 -6.81 10.91 6.40
CA ALA A 93 -6.24 12.23 6.55
C ALA A 93 -7.29 13.25 6.06
N ALA A 94 -7.78 14.10 6.95
CA ALA A 94 -8.51 15.30 6.56
C ALA A 94 -7.56 16.04 5.62
N SER A 95 -7.92 16.08 4.33
CA SER A 95 -7.07 16.52 3.23
C SER A 95 -6.19 17.69 3.68
N THR A 96 -4.88 17.49 3.78
CA THR A 96 -3.97 18.63 3.81
C THR A 96 -4.05 19.23 2.42
N ARG A 97 -4.99 20.18 2.26
CA ARG A 97 -5.05 21.08 1.12
C ARG A 97 -3.72 21.81 1.06
N ARG A 98 -2.80 21.29 0.25
CA ARG A 98 -1.72 22.09 -0.33
C ARG A 98 -2.39 23.09 -1.27
N ARG A 99 -2.81 24.24 -0.71
CA ARG A 99 -3.04 25.47 -1.46
C ARG A 99 -1.67 26.09 -1.69
N THR A 100 -1.19 26.03 -2.91
CA THR A 100 -0.17 26.92 -3.46
C THR A 100 -0.57 27.23 -4.87
#